data_AF-I2GCW4-F1
#
_entry.id   AF-I2GCW4-F1
#
_cell.length_a   1.000
_cell.length_b   1.000
_cell.length_c   1.000
_cell.angle_alpha   90.00
_cell.angle_beta   90.00
_cell.angle_gamma   90.00
#
_symmetry.space_group_name_H-M   'P 1'
#
loop_
_entity.id
_entity.type
_entity.pdbx_description
1 polymer ?
#
loop_
_entity_poly.entity_id
_entity_poly.type
_entity_poly.pdbx_seq_one_letter_code
_entity_poly.pdbx_strand_id
1 'polypeptide(L)'
;MNNKIDETLRSLDGLERANPGPFFYTRVQARLDRHREGRTAKSWTFRPAWVAASLGLVLALNVSAVLMYQRQLTTHEQQQATETVADEWGIDPLSLDW
;
A
#
# COMPACT_ATOMS: atom_id res chain seq x y z
N MET A 1 3.21 -64.83 27.62
CA MET A 1 3.16 -63.38 27.31
C MET A 1 3.47 -63.09 25.83
N ASN A 2 4.34 -63.86 25.16
CA ASN A 2 4.78 -63.58 23.77
C ASN A 2 3.72 -63.84 22.68
N ASN A 3 2.81 -64.79 22.87
CA ASN A 3 1.85 -65.19 21.83
C ASN A 3 0.92 -64.05 21.37
N LYS A 4 0.59 -63.09 22.26
CA LYS A 4 -0.29 -61.95 21.92
C LYS A 4 0.40 -60.93 21.00
N ILE A 5 1.72 -60.80 21.12
CA ILE A 5 2.50 -59.89 20.28
C ILE A 5 2.58 -60.47 18.87
N ASP A 6 2.88 -61.77 18.74
CA ASP A 6 2.94 -62.45 17.45
C ASP A 6 1.57 -62.49 16.74
N GLU A 7 0.48 -62.64 17.49
CA GLU A 7 -0.88 -62.60 16.95
C GLU A 7 -1.27 -61.19 16.46
N THR A 8 -0.81 -60.15 17.14
CA THR A 8 -1.00 -58.76 16.70
C THR A 8 -0.18 -58.45 15.45
N LEU A 9 1.06 -58.94 15.38
CA LEU A 9 1.91 -58.75 14.19
C LEU A 9 1.36 -59.52 12.97
N ARG A 10 0.78 -60.69 13.17
CA ARG A 10 0.11 -61.46 12.09
C ARG A 10 -1.14 -60.78 11.54
N SER A 11 -1.87 -60.01 12.35
CA SER A 11 -3.06 -59.29 11.86
C SER A 11 -2.71 -58.04 11.05
N LEU A 12 -1.47 -57.55 11.17
CA LEU A 12 -0.92 -56.42 10.41
C LEU A 12 -0.32 -56.82 9.05
N ASP A 13 -0.01 -58.10 8.84
CA ASP A 13 0.70 -58.62 7.65
C ASP A 13 -0.18 -58.67 6.38
N GLY A 14 -1.51 -58.54 6.53
CA GLY A 14 -2.48 -58.50 5.43
C GLY A 14 -2.84 -57.10 4.94
N LEU A 15 -2.27 -56.05 5.54
CA LEU A 15 -2.53 -54.67 5.11
C LEU A 15 -1.68 -54.34 3.88
N GLU A 16 -2.25 -54.63 2.71
CA GLU A 16 -1.73 -54.12 1.45
C GLU A 16 -1.73 -52.60 1.48
N ARG A 17 -0.63 -52.00 1.01
CA ARG A 17 -0.46 -50.55 0.96
C ARG A 17 -1.60 -49.98 0.13
N ALA A 18 -2.54 -49.29 0.77
CA ALA A 18 -3.70 -48.72 0.10
C ALA A 18 -3.25 -47.80 -1.04
N ASN A 19 -3.33 -48.30 -2.27
CA ASN A 19 -3.02 -47.50 -3.44
C ASN A 19 -4.16 -46.48 -3.59
N PRO A 20 -3.87 -45.17 -3.69
CA PRO A 20 -4.90 -44.19 -3.98
C PRO A 20 -5.78 -44.66 -5.13
N GLY A 21 -7.09 -44.70 -4.88
CA GLY A 21 -8.06 -45.02 -5.93
C GLY A 21 -7.93 -44.07 -7.12
N PRO A 22 -8.36 -44.49 -8.32
CA PRO A 22 -8.27 -43.66 -9.52
C PRO A 22 -8.87 -42.27 -9.27
N PHE A 23 -8.23 -41.23 -9.81
CA PHE A 23 -8.58 -39.81 -9.63
C PHE A 23 -8.44 -39.22 -8.21
N PHE A 24 -7.76 -39.89 -7.27
CA PHE A 24 -7.42 -39.28 -5.97
C PHE A 24 -6.59 -38.00 -6.16
N TYR A 25 -5.54 -38.07 -6.99
CA TYR A 25 -4.66 -36.95 -7.29
C TYR A 25 -5.43 -35.76 -7.86
N THR A 26 -6.31 -35.99 -8.84
CA THR A 26 -7.15 -34.95 -9.44
C THR A 26 -8.07 -34.27 -8.42
N ARG A 27 -8.66 -35.03 -7.49
CA ARG A 27 -9.52 -34.47 -6.44
C ARG A 27 -8.75 -33.65 -5.42
N VAL A 28 -7.54 -34.09 -5.05
CA VAL A 28 -6.66 -33.34 -4.16
C VAL A 28 -6.19 -32.06 -4.84
N GLN A 29 -5.76 -32.14 -6.09
CA GLN A 29 -5.34 -31.01 -6.90
C GLN A 29 -6.47 -29.97 -7.05
N ALA A 30 -7.69 -30.42 -7.38
CA ALA A 30 -8.85 -29.54 -7.50
C ALA A 30 -9.22 -28.84 -6.17
N ARG A 31 -9.07 -29.52 -5.03
CA ARG A 31 -9.25 -28.89 -3.71
C ARG A 31 -8.18 -27.85 -3.42
N LEU A 32 -6.93 -28.16 -3.76
CA LEU A 32 -5.80 -27.24 -3.58
C LEU A 32 -5.96 -26.00 -4.46
N ASP A 33 -6.35 -26.17 -5.72
CA ASP A 33 -6.55 -25.07 -6.67
C ASP A 33 -7.77 -24.22 -6.29
N ARG A 34 -8.88 -24.82 -5.83
CA ARG A 34 -10.02 -24.06 -5.28
C ARG A 34 -9.63 -23.20 -4.06
N HIS A 35 -8.74 -23.69 -3.20
CA HIS A 35 -8.22 -22.90 -2.07
C HIS A 35 -7.21 -21.82 -2.51
N ARG A 36 -6.53 -22.00 -3.66
CA ARG A 36 -5.66 -20.99 -4.26
C ARG A 36 -6.45 -19.90 -4.97
N GLU A 37 -7.50 -20.26 -5.72
CA GLU A 37 -8.40 -19.33 -6.42
C GLU A 37 -9.16 -18.42 -5.44
N GLY A 38 -9.53 -18.93 -4.26
CA GLY A 38 -10.13 -18.13 -3.18
C GLY A 38 -9.21 -17.03 -2.61
N ARG A 39 -7.90 -17.06 -2.88
CA ARG A 39 -6.95 -15.99 -2.51
C ARG A 39 -6.79 -14.94 -3.61
N THR A 40 -7.36 -15.15 -4.79
CA THR A 40 -7.44 -14.15 -5.86
C THR A 40 -8.61 -13.17 -5.64
N ALA A 41 -9.24 -13.18 -4.46
CA ALA A 41 -10.17 -12.16 -3.99
C ALA A 41 -9.48 -10.83 -3.61
N LYS A 42 -8.29 -10.53 -4.16
CA LYS A 42 -7.57 -9.27 -3.93
C LYS A 42 -7.16 -8.56 -5.21
N SER A 43 -7.89 -8.77 -6.30
CA SER A 43 -8.19 -7.65 -7.17
C SER A 43 -9.22 -6.78 -6.45
N TRP A 44 -8.80 -6.16 -5.35
CA TRP A 44 -9.43 -4.95 -4.86
C TRP A 44 -9.23 -3.96 -5.99
N THR A 45 -10.19 -3.96 -6.90
CA THR A 45 -10.34 -2.99 -7.95
C THR A 45 -10.46 -1.65 -7.24
N PHE A 46 -9.32 -1.04 -6.93
CA PHE A 46 -9.23 0.38 -6.78
C PHE A 46 -9.75 0.90 -8.11
N ARG A 47 -11.06 1.19 -8.14
CA ARG A 47 -11.75 1.69 -9.33
C ARG A 47 -10.83 2.81 -9.82
N PRO A 48 -10.35 2.79 -11.07
CA PRO A 48 -9.27 3.65 -11.55
C PRO A 48 -9.51 5.14 -11.22
N ALA A 49 -10.77 5.52 -11.06
CA ALA A 49 -11.22 6.79 -10.49
C ALA A 49 -10.58 7.17 -9.13
N TRP A 50 -10.50 6.27 -8.14
CA TRP A 50 -9.93 6.58 -6.82
C TRP A 50 -8.41 6.78 -6.87
N VAL A 51 -7.71 6.02 -7.70
CA VAL A 51 -6.25 6.18 -7.91
C VAL A 51 -5.98 7.49 -8.64
N ALA A 52 -6.76 7.80 -9.67
CA ALA A 52 -6.66 9.08 -10.39
C ALA A 52 -7.02 10.27 -9.49
N ALA A 53 -8.04 10.14 -8.65
CA ALA A 53 -8.46 11.19 -7.72
C ALA A 53 -7.41 11.42 -6.62
N SER A 54 -6.85 10.37 -6.02
CA SER A 54 -5.81 10.52 -5.01
C SER A 54 -4.52 11.09 -5.61
N LEU A 55 -4.14 10.65 -6.81
CA LEU A 55 -3.01 11.19 -7.54
C LEU A 55 -3.22 12.68 -7.88
N GLY A 56 -4.41 13.03 -8.38
CA GLY A 56 -4.78 14.41 -8.67
C GLY A 56 -4.78 15.30 -7.43
N LEU A 57 -5.28 14.79 -6.29
CA LEU A 57 -5.27 15.52 -5.01
C LEU A 57 -3.84 15.78 -4.53
N VAL A 58 -2.97 14.76 -4.56
CA VAL A 58 -1.56 14.91 -4.19
C VAL A 58 -0.87 15.93 -5.10
N LEU A 59 -1.11 15.86 -6.41
CA LEU A 59 -0.55 16.81 -7.37
C LEU A 59 -1.04 18.24 -7.09
N ALA A 60 -2.34 18.43 -6.88
CA ALA A 60 -2.94 19.72 -6.59
C ALA A 60 -2.39 20.35 -5.30
N LEU A 61 -2.20 19.55 -4.24
CA LEU A 61 -1.59 20.01 -2.99
C LEU A 61 -0.13 20.43 -3.17
N ASN A 62 0.64 19.69 -3.97
CA ASN A 62 2.03 20.06 -4.24
C ASN A 62 2.11 21.37 -5.05
N VAL A 63 1.30 21.48 -6.11
CA VAL A 63 1.26 22.70 -6.92
C VAL A 63 0.79 23.90 -6.10
N SER A 64 -0.26 23.74 -5.28
CA SER A 64 -0.74 24.82 -4.43
C SER A 64 0.29 25.26 -3.39
N ALA A 65 1.01 24.32 -2.78
CA ALA A 65 2.10 24.62 -1.85
C ALA A 65 3.21 25.44 -2.53
N VAL A 66 3.63 25.04 -3.75
CA VAL A 66 4.64 25.78 -4.53
C VAL A 66 4.16 27.19 -4.88
N LEU A 67 2.91 27.34 -5.35
CA LEU A 67 2.34 28.65 -5.68
C LEU A 67 2.22 29.55 -4.45
N MET A 68 1.85 29.00 -3.30
CA MET A 68 1.77 29.74 -2.04
C MET A 68 3.15 30.20 -1.59
N TYR A 69 4.16 29.32 -1.68
CA TYR A 69 5.54 29.66 -1.34
C TYR A 69 6.14 30.73 -2.27
N GLN A 70 5.88 30.65 -3.57
CA GLN A 70 6.30 31.68 -4.53
C GLN A 70 5.68 33.04 -4.21
N ARG A 71 4.38 33.08 -3.89
CA ARG A 71 3.71 34.32 -3.48
C ARG A 71 4.32 34.92 -2.21
N GLN A 72 4.63 34.09 -1.22
CA GLN A 72 5.28 34.53 0.01
C GLN A 72 6.68 35.10 -0.27
N LEU A 73 7.49 34.41 -1.08
CA LEU A 73 8.82 34.90 -1.47
C LEU A 73 8.74 36.25 -2.17
N THR A 74 7.82 36.43 -3.14
CA THR A 74 7.67 37.71 -3.82
C THR A 74 7.22 38.84 -2.89
N THR A 75 6.34 38.55 -1.93
CA THR A 75 5.91 39.54 -0.92
C THR A 75 7.06 39.89 0.01
N HIS A 76 7.85 38.92 0.45
CA HIS A 76 9.01 39.15 1.31
C HIS A 76 10.12 39.93 0.60
N GLU A 77 10.42 39.62 -0.68
CA GLU A 77 11.40 40.40 -1.45
C GLU A 77 10.93 41.84 -1.69
N GLN A 78 9.63 42.06 -1.96
CA GLN A 78 9.08 43.41 -2.11
C GLN A 78 9.12 44.21 -0.80
N GLN A 79 8.80 43.58 0.33
CA GLN A 79 8.91 44.21 1.64
C GLN A 79 10.37 44.55 1.97
N GLN A 80 11.29 43.60 1.77
CA GLN A 80 12.71 43.81 2.02
C GLN A 80 13.30 44.90 1.12
N ALA A 81 12.93 44.92 -0.17
CA ALA A 81 13.35 45.98 -1.10
C ALA A 81 12.84 47.35 -0.65
N THR A 82 11.58 47.43 -0.19
CA THR A 82 10.98 48.67 0.31
C THR A 82 11.69 49.14 1.59
N GLU A 83 12.01 48.22 2.51
CA GLU A 83 12.76 48.53 3.74
C GLU A 83 14.20 48.99 3.46
N THR A 84 14.92 48.36 2.52
CA THR A 84 16.27 48.82 2.14
C THR A 84 16.28 50.19 1.47
N VAL A 85 15.28 50.50 0.63
CA VAL A 85 15.16 51.82 0.02
C VAL A 85 14.78 52.85 1.09
N ALA A 86 13.90 52.52 2.03
CA ALA A 86 13.54 53.40 3.14
C ALA A 86 14.76 53.75 4.02
N ASP A 87 15.59 52.76 4.35
CA ASP A 87 16.83 52.94 5.13
C ASP A 87 17.88 53.77 4.38
N GLU A 88 18.02 53.58 3.06
CA GLU A 88 18.94 54.37 2.22
C GLU A 88 18.60 55.86 2.19
N TRP A 89 17.31 56.20 2.18
CA TRP A 89 16.84 57.59 2.15
C TRP A 89 16.55 58.18 3.54
N GLY A 90 16.72 57.39 4.62
CA GLY A 90 16.40 57.79 5.99
C GLY A 90 14.90 58.09 6.20
N ILE A 91 14.04 57.50 5.38
CA ILE A 91 12.60 57.71 5.41
C ILE A 91 12.00 56.61 6.28
N ASP A 92 11.29 56.99 7.34
CA ASP A 92 10.56 56.01 8.17
C ASP A 92 9.31 55.55 7.39
N PRO A 93 9.17 54.26 7.02
CA PRO A 93 8.03 53.79 6.23
C PRO A 93 6.68 54.02 6.92
N LEU A 94 6.66 54.19 8.25
CA LEU A 94 5.47 54.51 9.04
C LEU A 94 5.08 56.01 9.00
N SER A 95 5.95 56.89 8.48
CA SER A 95 5.70 58.34 8.38
C SER A 95 4.90 58.76 7.13
N LEU A 96 4.70 57.83 6.18
CA LEU A 96 4.01 58.03 4.90
C LEU A 96 2.58 57.47 4.87
N ASP A 97 2.14 56.86 5.97
CA ASP A 97 0.76 56.51 6.28
C ASP A 97 0.00 57.81 6.68
N TRP A 98 -1.05 58.17 5.93
CA TRP A 98 -1.99 59.25 6.24
C TRP A 98 -3.42 58.71 6.32
#